data_AF-A0A2H9T929-F1
#
_entry.id   AF-A0A2H9T929-F1
#
_cell.length_a   1.000
_cell.length_b   1.000
_cell.length_c   1.000
_cell.angle_alpha   90.00
_cell.angle_beta   90.00
_cell.angle_gamma   90.00
#
_symmetry.space_group_name_H-M   'P 1'
#
loop_
_entity.id
_entity.type
_entity.pdbx_description
1 polymer ?
#
loop_
_entity_poly.entity_id
_entity_poly.type
_entity_poly.pdbx_seq_one_letter_code
_entity_poly.pdbx_strand_id
1 'polypeptide(L)'
;MDKQVIEGILLEQILSMIEQQWVTESDFAKIPGQMNVHGIEAEIFVMTRIVDIVRTIPEEVFSNDETKQALLAAAQECLDSKIEQEAEDELEDSTNMDYGYGVIGENTIHHSVSNSGQEDS
;
A
#
# COMPACT_ATOMS: atom_id res chain seq x y z
N MET A 1 17.29 0.34 -19.37
CA MET A 1 17.19 1.75 -18.96
C MET A 1 18.59 2.23 -18.64
N ASP A 2 19.05 3.29 -19.30
CA ASP A 2 20.35 3.90 -19.01
C ASP A 2 20.33 4.53 -17.62
N LYS A 3 21.39 4.28 -16.85
CA LYS A 3 21.55 4.76 -15.46
C LYS A 3 21.37 6.28 -15.32
N GLN A 4 21.67 7.04 -16.38
CA GLN A 4 21.46 8.49 -16.45
C GLN A 4 19.98 8.91 -16.37
N VAL A 5 19.03 8.08 -16.83
CA VAL A 5 17.60 8.43 -16.80
C VAL A 5 17.09 8.49 -15.35
N ILE A 6 17.65 7.71 -14.43
CA ILE A 6 17.23 7.70 -13.03
C ILE A 6 17.78 8.92 -12.26
N GLU A 7 18.95 9.44 -12.65
CA GLU A 7 19.68 10.50 -11.90
C GLU A 7 18.98 11.86 -11.88
N GLY A 8 17.87 12.06 -12.62
CA GLY A 8 17.14 13.32 -12.68
C GLY A 8 15.65 13.26 -12.35
N ILE A 9 15.01 12.07 -12.32
CA ILE A 9 13.55 11.94 -12.24
C ILE A 9 12.99 12.63 -10.99
N LEU A 10 13.60 12.39 -9.83
CA LEU A 10 13.08 12.93 -8.58
C LEU A 10 13.15 14.46 -8.56
N LEU A 11 14.29 15.02 -8.99
CA LEU A 11 14.48 16.47 -9.01
C LEU A 11 13.55 17.12 -10.04
N GLU A 12 13.37 16.51 -11.20
CA GLU A 12 12.43 16.96 -12.23
C GLU A 12 10.99 16.96 -11.73
N GLN A 13 10.55 15.88 -11.06
CA GLN A 13 9.21 15.80 -10.49
C GLN A 13 9.00 16.89 -9.43
N ILE A 14 9.94 17.03 -8.47
CA ILE A 14 9.85 18.05 -7.42
C ILE A 14 9.81 19.46 -8.02
N LEU A 15 10.70 19.78 -8.97
CA LEU A 15 10.72 21.09 -9.63
C LEU A 15 9.41 21.37 -10.37
N SER A 16 8.84 20.38 -11.07
CA SER A 16 7.56 20.55 -11.76
C SER A 16 6.39 20.79 -10.81
N MET A 17 6.45 20.26 -9.58
CA MET A 17 5.43 20.49 -8.54
C MET A 17 5.61 21.82 -7.81
N ILE A 18 6.85 22.35 -7.72
CA ILE A 18 7.11 23.68 -7.11
C ILE A 18 6.43 24.81 -7.90
N GLU A 19 6.29 24.65 -9.21
CA GLU A 19 5.58 25.62 -10.07
C GLU A 19 4.05 25.47 -10.00
N GLN A 20 3.53 24.42 -9.36
CA GLN A 20 2.10 24.14 -9.27
C GLN A 20 1.49 24.73 -8.00
N GLN A 21 0.36 25.41 -8.14
CA GLN A 21 -0.37 25.97 -7.00
C GLN A 21 -1.11 24.90 -6.18
N TRP A 22 -1.46 23.78 -6.80
CA TRP A 22 -2.28 22.73 -6.20
C TRP A 22 -1.61 21.39 -6.45
N VAL A 23 -0.94 20.85 -5.43
CA VAL A 23 -0.32 19.52 -5.48
C VAL A 23 -1.09 18.60 -4.56
N THR A 24 -1.30 17.36 -5.00
CA THR A 24 -2.10 16.35 -4.30
C THR A 24 -1.30 15.09 -4.02
N GLU A 25 -1.80 14.26 -3.10
CA GLU A 25 -1.24 12.93 -2.82
C GLU A 25 -1.02 12.08 -4.09
N SER A 26 -1.98 12.13 -5.02
CA SER A 26 -1.93 11.39 -6.29
C SER A 26 -0.77 11.78 -7.20
N ASP A 27 -0.20 12.97 -7.02
CA ASP A 27 0.98 13.41 -7.76
C ASP A 27 2.25 12.73 -7.23
N PHE A 28 2.31 12.53 -5.92
CA PHE A 28 3.42 11.83 -5.24
C PHE A 28 3.34 10.31 -5.40
N ALA A 29 2.14 9.73 -5.40
CA ALA A 29 1.93 8.28 -5.49
C ALA A 29 2.56 7.63 -6.75
N LYS A 30 2.79 8.42 -7.80
CA LYS A 30 3.38 7.96 -9.07
C LYS A 30 4.91 7.89 -9.03
N ILE A 31 5.56 8.63 -8.13
CA ILE A 31 7.02 8.81 -8.13
C ILE A 31 7.76 7.47 -7.90
N PRO A 32 7.39 6.63 -6.92
CA PRO A 32 8.07 5.35 -6.73
C PRO A 32 8.02 4.45 -7.98
N GLY A 33 6.86 4.37 -8.63
CA GLY A 33 6.69 3.61 -9.87
C GLY A 33 7.53 4.15 -11.03
N GLN A 34 7.66 5.46 -11.16
CA GLN A 34 8.54 6.09 -12.16
C GLN A 34 10.04 5.81 -11.90
N MET A 35 10.41 5.64 -10.63
CA MET A 35 11.76 5.24 -10.23
C MET A 35 11.98 3.71 -10.30
N ASN A 36 10.98 2.96 -10.76
CA ASN A 36 10.98 1.49 -10.77
C ASN A 36 11.25 0.88 -9.38
N VAL A 37 10.72 1.54 -8.35
CA VAL A 37 10.70 1.06 -6.96
C VAL A 37 9.41 0.28 -6.78
N HIS A 38 9.54 -0.93 -6.25
CA HIS A 38 8.43 -1.85 -6.00
C HIS A 38 8.58 -2.46 -4.61
N GLY A 39 7.44 -2.78 -3.98
CA GLY A 39 7.38 -3.28 -2.62
C GLY A 39 7.08 -2.14 -1.63
N ILE A 40 6.11 -2.36 -0.75
CA ILE A 40 5.53 -1.31 0.07
C ILE A 40 6.56 -0.66 0.99
N GLU A 41 7.49 -1.44 1.57
CA GLU A 41 8.55 -0.95 2.44
C GLU A 41 9.55 -0.06 1.68
N ALA A 42 9.85 -0.43 0.43
CA ALA A 42 10.73 0.34 -0.43
C ALA A 42 10.05 1.66 -0.88
N GLU A 43 8.75 1.62 -1.18
CA GLU A 43 7.94 2.80 -1.48
C GLU A 43 7.88 3.76 -0.27
N ILE A 44 7.62 3.25 0.95
CA ILE A 44 7.63 4.01 2.20
C ILE A 44 9.00 4.66 2.43
N PHE A 45 10.09 3.92 2.24
CA PHE A 45 11.44 4.45 2.40
C PHE A 45 11.70 5.62 1.44
N VAL A 46 11.34 5.45 0.17
CA VAL A 46 11.51 6.50 -0.84
C VAL A 46 10.66 7.71 -0.50
N MET A 47 9.39 7.52 -0.18
CA MET A 47 8.48 8.60 0.21
C MET A 47 8.99 9.37 1.43
N THR A 48 9.52 8.67 2.44
CA THR A 48 10.19 9.29 3.60
C THR A 48 11.32 10.23 3.15
N ARG A 49 12.16 9.78 2.22
CA ARG A 49 13.24 10.61 1.67
C ARG A 49 12.72 11.80 0.86
N ILE A 50 11.62 11.64 0.13
CA ILE A 50 10.99 12.73 -0.63
C ILE A 50 10.50 13.82 0.32
N VAL A 51 9.79 13.45 1.38
CA VAL A 51 9.32 14.40 2.41
C VAL A 51 10.51 15.15 3.03
N ASP A 52 11.58 14.44 3.39
CA ASP A 52 12.80 15.05 3.93
C ASP A 52 13.41 16.04 2.94
N ILE A 53 13.50 15.69 1.65
CA ILE A 53 14.02 16.58 0.61
C ILE A 53 13.16 17.84 0.51
N VAL A 54 11.83 17.72 0.40
CA VAL A 54 10.91 18.87 0.31
C VAL A 54 11.08 19.81 1.50
N ARG A 55 11.26 19.28 2.72
CA ARG A 55 11.53 20.08 3.92
C ARG A 55 12.81 20.90 3.83
N THR A 56 13.85 20.36 3.18
CA THR A 56 15.16 21.03 3.03
C THR A 56 15.19 22.15 1.98
N ILE A 57 14.17 22.23 1.11
CA ILE A 57 14.13 23.25 0.06
C ILE A 57 13.86 24.63 0.69
N PRO A 58 14.70 25.66 0.41
CA PRO A 58 14.48 27.01 0.91
C PRO A 58 13.14 27.59 0.44
N GLU A 59 12.50 28.42 1.26
CA GLU A 59 11.19 29.03 0.96
C GLU A 59 11.26 29.95 -0.26
N GLU A 60 12.42 30.55 -0.51
CA GLU A 60 12.70 31.44 -1.64
C GLU A 60 12.60 30.76 -3.01
N VAL A 61 12.60 29.42 -3.04
CA VAL A 61 12.41 28.64 -4.28
C VAL A 61 10.93 28.55 -4.67
N PHE A 62 10.02 28.72 -3.71
CA PHE A 62 8.59 28.58 -3.93
C PHE A 62 7.95 29.91 -4.32
N SER A 63 6.83 29.81 -5.06
CA SER A 63 6.07 31.01 -5.46
C SER A 63 5.49 31.77 -4.27
N ASN A 64 5.17 31.06 -3.18
CA ASN A 64 4.75 31.59 -1.89
C ASN A 64 4.85 30.48 -0.81
N ASP A 65 4.73 30.88 0.47
CA ASP A 65 4.82 29.95 1.60
C ASP A 65 3.71 28.89 1.60
N GLU A 66 2.52 29.23 1.10
CA GLU A 66 1.38 28.29 1.02
C GLU A 66 1.69 27.12 0.07
N THR A 67 2.40 27.39 -1.04
CA THR A 67 2.82 26.35 -2.00
C THR A 67 3.76 25.34 -1.35
N LYS A 68 4.73 25.80 -0.54
CA LYS A 68 5.62 24.88 0.18
C LYS A 68 4.86 24.00 1.16
N GLN A 69 3.92 24.59 1.92
CA GLN A 69 3.11 23.85 2.87
C GLN A 69 2.19 22.84 2.18
N ALA A 70 1.56 23.23 1.07
CA ALA A 70 0.72 22.34 0.26
C ALA A 70 1.53 21.15 -0.30
N LEU A 71 2.72 21.42 -0.84
CA LEU A 71 3.62 20.38 -1.36
C LEU A 71 4.04 19.40 -0.25
N LEU A 72 4.41 19.92 0.91
CA LEU A 72 4.81 19.10 2.06
C LEU A 72 3.65 18.28 2.60
N ALA A 73 2.45 18.86 2.68
CA ALA A 73 1.24 18.17 3.13
C ALA A 73 0.89 17.01 2.20
N ALA A 74 0.87 17.24 0.89
CA ALA A 74 0.59 16.20 -0.10
C ALA A 74 1.61 15.06 -0.08
N ALA A 75 2.90 15.36 0.10
CA ALA A 75 3.94 14.36 0.23
C ALA A 75 3.77 13.50 1.51
N GLN A 76 3.40 14.15 2.62
CA GLN A 76 3.16 13.49 3.90
C GLN A 76 1.90 12.62 3.85
N GLU A 77 0.81 13.12 3.27
CA GLU A 77 -0.43 12.35 3.06
C GLU A 77 -0.16 11.08 2.25
N CYS A 78 0.68 11.18 1.22
CA CYS A 78 1.05 10.01 0.40
C CYS A 78 1.90 9.00 1.19
N LEU A 79 2.84 9.49 2.01
CA LEU A 79 3.61 8.62 2.90
C LEU A 79 2.71 7.92 3.92
N ASP A 80 1.78 8.65 4.53
CA ASP A 80 0.85 8.12 5.52
C ASP A 80 -0.06 7.06 4.90
N SER A 81 -0.59 7.30 3.70
CA SER A 81 -1.38 6.30 2.94
C SER A 81 -0.58 5.02 2.67
N LYS A 82 0.72 5.12 2.36
CA LYS A 82 1.57 3.95 2.15
C LYS A 82 1.81 3.15 3.43
N ILE A 83 1.96 3.83 4.57
CA ILE A 83 2.08 3.18 5.88
C ILE A 83 0.75 2.50 6.27
N GLU A 84 -0.38 3.14 5.99
CA GLU A 84 -1.69 2.53 6.20
C GLU A 84 -1.87 1.27 5.33
N GLN A 85 -1.47 1.35 4.06
CA GLN A 85 -1.49 0.19 3.16
C GLN A 85 -0.62 -0.97 3.67
N GLU A 86 0.60 -0.69 4.15
CA GLU A 86 1.47 -1.71 4.75
C GLU A 86 0.80 -2.39 5.96
N ALA A 87 0.18 -1.60 6.83
CA ALA A 87 -0.53 -2.12 8.00
C ALA A 87 -1.77 -2.96 7.61
N GLU A 88 -2.50 -2.57 6.57
CA GLU A 88 -3.63 -3.35 6.04
C GLU A 88 -3.15 -4.68 5.44
N ASP A 89 -2.10 -4.66 4.61
CA ASP A 89 -1.51 -5.86 3.99
C ASP A 89 -1.03 -6.88 5.05
N GLU A 90 -0.38 -6.41 6.12
CA GLU A 90 0.06 -7.26 7.25
C GLU A 90 -1.12 -7.92 7.98
N LEU A 91 -2.21 -7.17 8.18
CA LEU A 91 -3.43 -7.68 8.81
C LEU A 91 -4.11 -8.73 7.93
N GLU A 92 -4.25 -8.48 6.63
CA GLU A 92 -4.84 -9.44 5.69
C GLU A 92 -4.07 -10.76 5.68
N ASP A 93 -2.73 -10.72 5.64
CA ASP A 93 -1.87 -11.91 5.71
C ASP A 93 -2.09 -12.71 7.00
N SER A 94 -2.28 -12.02 8.13
CA SER A 94 -2.54 -12.67 9.41
C SER A 94 -3.91 -13.38 9.47
N THR A 95 -4.94 -12.80 8.84
CA THR A 95 -6.31 -13.35 8.84
C THR A 95 -6.49 -14.52 7.88
N ASN A 96 -5.75 -14.56 6.76
CA ASN A 96 -5.74 -15.70 5.84
C ASN A 96 -5.15 -16.98 6.47
N MET A 97 -4.37 -16.85 7.54
CA MET A 97 -3.76 -17.97 8.28
C MET A 97 -4.74 -18.69 9.23
N ASP A 98 -5.89 -18.10 9.55
CA ASP A 98 -6.83 -18.62 10.57
C ASP A 98 -7.89 -19.62 10.03
N TYR A 99 -8.14 -19.67 8.72
CA TYR A 99 -9.20 -20.52 8.12
C TYR A 99 -8.71 -21.88 7.56
N GLY A 100 -7.48 -22.30 7.89
CA GLY A 100 -6.82 -23.48 7.30
C GLY A 100 -6.84 -24.79 8.09
N TYR A 101 -7.49 -24.88 9.26
CA TYR A 101 -7.63 -26.16 9.97
C TYR A 101 -8.93 -26.88 9.57
N GLY A 102 -8.80 -27.78 8.60
CA GLY A 102 -9.84 -28.72 8.24
C GLY A 102 -10.26 -29.58 9.44
N VAL A 103 -11.55 -29.52 9.78
CA VAL A 103 -12.21 -30.54 10.61
C VAL A 103 -12.23 -31.84 9.80
N ILE A 104 -11.20 -32.67 9.99
CA ILE A 104 -11.18 -34.06 9.55
C ILE A 104 -11.81 -34.91 10.66
N GLY A 105 -12.90 -35.60 10.30
CA GLY A 105 -13.61 -36.59 11.12
C GLY A 105 -14.95 -36.04 11.59
N GLU A 106 -16.10 -36.56 11.17
CA GLU A 106 -16.45 -37.98 11.10
C GLU A 106 -17.20 -38.32 9.82
N ASN A 107 -16.71 -39.35 9.13
CA ASN A 107 -17.43 -40.00 8.06
C ASN A 107 -18.08 -41.29 8.60
N THR A 108 -19.39 -41.39 8.38
CA THR A 108 -20.16 -42.64 8.16
C THR A 108 -20.28 -43.67 9.30
N ILE A 109 -21.50 -43.81 9.83
CA ILE A 109 -22.23 -45.11 9.76
C ILE A 109 -23.71 -44.84 9.42
N HIS A 110 -24.07 -45.08 8.16
CA HIS A 110 -25.42 -45.46 7.76
C HIS A 110 -25.70 -46.86 8.32
N HIS A 111 -26.71 -47.01 9.18
CA HIS A 111 -27.36 -48.31 9.33
C HIS A 111 -28.88 -48.18 9.25
N SER A 112 -29.37 -48.28 8.01
CA SER A 112 -30.73 -48.71 7.73
C SER A 112 -30.88 -50.18 8.11
N VAL A 113 -31.76 -50.49 9.05
CA VAL A 113 -32.36 -51.82 9.17
C VAL A 113 -33.86 -51.64 9.15
N SER A 114 -34.41 -51.73 7.94
CA SER A 114 -35.75 -52.27 7.75
C SER A 114 -35.65 -53.78 7.86
N ASN A 115 -36.41 -54.41 8.76
CA ASN A 115 -36.98 -55.71 8.42
C ASN A 115 -38.34 -55.93 9.10
N SER A 116 -39.28 -56.29 8.24
CA SER A 116 -40.65 -56.71 8.43
C SER A 116 -40.77 -58.23 8.64
N GLY A 117 -41.79 -58.67 9.37
CA GLY A 117 -42.31 -60.06 9.43
C GLY A 117 -42.78 -60.41 10.85
N GLN A 118 -44.09 -60.51 11.12
CA GLN A 118 -44.92 -61.76 11.10
C GLN A 118 -44.37 -62.82 12.09
N GLU A 119 -45.09 -63.39 13.06
CA GLU A 119 -46.43 -64.02 13.05
C GLU A 119 -46.86 -64.43 14.49
N ASP A 120 -48.18 -64.58 14.67
CA ASP A 120 -48.93 -65.48 15.57
C ASP A 120 -48.75 -65.52 17.10
N SER A 121 -49.80 -65.11 17.82
CA SER A 121 -50.61 -65.96 18.72
C SER A 121 -51.87 -65.24 19.20
#